data_AF-A0A7C4JH13-F1
#
_entry.id   AF-A0A7C4JH13-F1
#
_cell.length_a   1.000
_cell.length_b   1.000
_cell.length_c   1.000
_cell.angle_alpha   90.00
_cell.angle_beta   90.00
_cell.angle_gamma   90.00
#
_symmetry.space_group_name_H-M   'P 1'
#
loop_
_entity.id
_entity.type
_entity.pdbx_description
1 polymer ?
#
loop_
_entity_poly.entity_id
_entity_poly.type
_entity_poly.pdbx_seq_one_letter_code
_entity_poly.pdbx_strand_id
1 'polypeptide(L)' 'MVRYLLLGLIQGITEFLPVSSSAHLLLAQRWLGLGEPGPLLVAFAHLGTLGAVLLWFFRDLAGLAQGLWRGNPEAR' A
#
# COMPACT_ATOMS: atom_id res chain seq x y z
N MET A 1 -15.02 -11.71 8.90
CA MET A 1 -13.71 -11.30 9.47
C MET A 1 -12.53 -12.01 8.80
N VAL A 2 -12.40 -13.34 8.91
CA VAL A 2 -11.25 -14.10 8.35
C VAL A 2 -11.02 -13.86 6.85
N ARG A 3 -12.08 -13.81 6.03
CA ARG A 3 -11.97 -13.55 4.59
C ARG A 3 -11.35 -12.19 4.28
N TYR A 4 -11.67 -11.15 5.07
CA TYR A 4 -11.10 -9.81 4.90
C TYR A 4 -9.63 -9.74 5.35
N LEU A 5 -9.22 -10.55 6.33
CA LEU A 5 -7.81 -10.70 6.68
C LEU A 5 -7.02 -11.33 5.52
N LEU A 6 -7.58 -12.33 4.85
CA LEU A 6 -6.96 -12.92 3.65
C LEU A 6 -6.83 -11.89 2.52
N LEU A 7 -7.86 -11.07 2.27
CA LEU A 7 -7.78 -9.98 1.30
C LEU A 7 -6.70 -8.95 1.65
N GLY A 8 -6.59 -8.58 2.93
CA GLY A 8 -5.54 -7.69 3.41
C GLY A 8 -4.14 -8.28 3.23
N LEU A 9 -3.97 -9.59 3.45
CA LEU A 9 -2.72 -10.29 3.20
C LEU A 9 -2.37 -10.31 1.70
N ILE A 10 -3.35 -10.61 0.84
CA ILE A 10 -3.17 -10.62 -0.62
C ILE A 10 -2.79 -9.22 -1.11
N GLN A 11 -3.48 -8.16 -0.67
CA GLN A 11 -3.11 -6.79 -1.00
C GLN A 11 -1.70 -6.48 -0.50
N GLY A 12 -1.41 -6.77 0.77
CA GLY A 12 -0.13 -6.46 1.39
C GLY A 12 1.05 -7.13 0.71
N ILE A 13 0.88 -8.36 0.21
CA ILE A 13 1.91 -9.03 -0.58
C ILE A 13 1.95 -8.44 -1.99
N THR A 14 0.83 -8.41 -2.71
CA THR A 14 0.81 -8.10 -4.15
C THR A 14 1.05 -6.64 -4.48
N GLU A 15 0.84 -5.70 -3.56
CA GLU A 15 1.10 -4.27 -3.78
C GLU A 15 2.58 -3.97 -4.02
N PHE A 16 3.48 -4.72 -3.40
CA PHE A 16 4.92 -4.53 -3.55
C PHE A 16 5.52 -5.32 -4.71
N LEU A 17 4.72 -6.16 -5.36
CA LEU A 17 5.13 -6.95 -6.52
C LEU A 17 4.55 -6.31 -7.79
N PRO A 18 5.28 -6.30 -8.92
CA PRO A 18 4.80 -5.77 -10.19
C PRO A 18 3.84 -6.77 -10.89
N VAL A 19 2.75 -7.15 -10.20
CA VAL A 19 1.81 -8.21 -10.62
C VAL A 19 0.35 -7.76 -10.64
N SER A 20 0.09 -6.45 -10.44
CA SER A 20 -1.26 -5.86 -10.32
C SER A 20 -2.03 -6.38 -9.09
N SER A 21 -1.96 -5.64 -7.98
CA SER A 21 -2.66 -5.95 -6.74
C SER A 21 -4.19 -5.91 -6.90
N SER A 22 -4.71 -4.97 -7.70
CA SER A 22 -6.15 -4.82 -7.96
C SER A 22 -6.77 -6.04 -8.64
N ALA A 23 -6.07 -6.66 -9.60
CA ALA A 23 -6.51 -7.88 -10.26
C ALA A 23 -6.57 -9.07 -9.29
N HIS A 24 -5.54 -9.22 -8.44
CA HIS A 24 -5.50 -10.27 -7.43
C HIS A 24 -6.57 -10.10 -6.36
N LEU A 25 -6.80 -8.88 -5.90
CA LEU A 25 -7.84 -8.56 -4.92
C LEU A 25 -9.24 -8.85 -5.46
N LEU A 26 -9.50 -8.51 -6.73
CA LEU A 26 -10.75 -8.84 -7.42
C LEU A 26 -10.97 -10.35 -7.53
N LEU A 27 -9.95 -11.08 -8.00
CA LEU A 27 -10.02 -12.53 -8.15
C LEU A 27 -10.27 -13.23 -6.80
N ALA A 28 -9.54 -12.81 -5.76
CA ALA A 28 -9.69 -13.34 -4.42
C ALA A 28 -11.09 -13.10 -3.84
N GLN A 29 -11.68 -11.92 -4.07
CA GLN A 29 -13.05 -11.63 -3.62
C GLN A 29 -14.09 -12.49 -4.31
N ARG A 30 -13.95 -12.70 -5.62
CA ARG A 30 -14.82 -13.62 -6.37
C ARG A 30 -14.70 -15.05 -5.86
N TRP A 31 -13.49 -15.52 -5.58
CA TRP A 31 -13.25 -16.87 -5.03
C TRP A 31 -13.78 -17.02 -3.59
N LEU A 32 -13.73 -15.96 -2.78
CA LEU A 32 -14.25 -15.95 -1.40
C LEU A 32 -15.76 -15.68 -1.31
N GLY A 33 -16.44 -15.49 -2.45
CA GLY A 33 -17.86 -15.20 -2.53
C GLY A 33 -18.25 -13.85 -1.92
N LEU A 34 -17.34 -12.86 -1.95
CA LEU A 34 -17.52 -11.54 -1.35
C LEU A 34 -18.07 -10.48 -2.32
N GLY A 35 -18.32 -10.84 -3.57
CA GLY A 35 -18.75 -9.90 -4.61
C GLY A 35 -17.59 -9.06 -5.16
N GLU A 36 -17.91 -7.94 -5.79
CA GLU A 36 -16.91 -7.01 -6.30
C GLU A 36 -16.33 -6.13 -5.18
N PRO A 37 -15.05 -5.72 -5.27
CA PRO A 37 -14.45 -4.79 -4.33
C PRO A 37 -15.24 -3.49 -4.21
N GLY A 38 -15.78 -3.22 -3.03
CA GLY A 38 -16.30 -1.90 -2.71
C GLY A 38 -15.16 -0.86 -2.75
N PRO A 39 -15.40 0.37 -3.25
CA PRO A 39 -14.36 1.39 -3.40
C PRO A 39 -13.70 1.75 -2.06
N LEU A 40 -14.44 1.71 -0.96
CA LEU A 40 -13.90 1.93 0.39
C LEU A 40 -12.91 0.83 0.80
N LEU A 41 -13.23 -0.45 0.54
CA LEU A 41 -12.35 -1.56 0.88
C LEU A 41 -11.01 -1.43 0.15
N VAL A 42 -11.07 -1.13 -1.16
CA VAL A 42 -9.88 -0.93 -1.99
C VAL A 42 -9.06 0.26 -1.48
N ALA A 43 -9.71 1.40 -1.18
CA ALA A 43 -9.04 2.57 -0.67
C ALA A 43 -8.33 2.31 0.66
N PHE A 44 -9.01 1.70 1.64
CA PHE A 44 -8.39 1.35 2.92
C PHE A 44 -7.27 0.31 2.78
N ALA A 45 -7.39 -0.63 1.85
CA ALA A 45 -6.33 -1.60 1.59
C ALA A 45 -5.05 -0.90 1.06
N HIS A 46 -5.18 0.07 0.14
CA HIS A 46 -4.06 0.90 -0.33
C HIS A 46 -3.54 1.85 0.75
N LEU A 47 -4.40 2.41 1.60
CA LEU A 47 -3.96 3.21 2.75
C LEU A 47 -3.14 2.36 3.73
N GLY A 48 -3.50 1.09 3.92
CA GLY A 48 -2.74 0.15 4.73
C GLY A 48 -1.33 -0.09 4.18
N THR A 49 -1.19 -0.34 2.88
CA THR A 49 0.12 -0.56 2.24
C THR A 49 0.95 0.71 2.18
N LEU A 50 0.34 1.87 1.89
CA LEU A 50 0.99 3.16 1.99
C LEU A 50 1.48 3.41 3.43
N GLY A 51 0.64 3.14 4.43
CA GLY A 51 1.01 3.24 5.84
C GLY A 51 2.21 2.35 6.18
N ALA A 52 2.27 1.12 5.66
CA ALA A 52 3.42 0.24 5.84
C ALA A 52 4.71 0.83 5.27
N VAL A 53 4.67 1.42 4.07
CA VAL A 53 5.82 2.10 3.45
C VAL A 53 6.24 3.32 4.25
N LEU A 54 5.29 4.17 4.66
CA LEU A 54 5.55 5.38 5.44
C LEU A 54 6.19 5.04 6.79
N LEU A 55 5.71 3.99 7.46
CA LEU A 55 6.28 3.54 8.74
C LEU A 55 7.67 2.94 8.57
N TRP A 56 7.85 2.08 7.56
CA TRP A 56 9.14 1.43 7.29
C TRP A 56 10.24 2.43 6.91
N PHE A 57 9.92 3.37 6.00
CA PHE A 57 10.85 4.38 5.50
C PHE A 57 10.77 5.72 6.24
N PHE A 58 10.12 5.80 7.41
CA PHE A 58 9.87 7.07 8.10
C PHE A 58 11.15 7.90 8.30
N ARG A 59 12.26 7.25 8.69
CA ARG A 59 13.54 7.92 8.94
C ARG A 59 14.18 8.46 7.66
N ASP A 60 14.13 7.67 6.59
CA ASP A 60 14.68 8.06 5.28
C ASP A 60 13.86 9.20 4.67
N LEU A 61 12.52 9.10 4.76
CA LEU A 61 11.59 10.14 4.33
C LEU A 61 11.77 11.43 5.14
N ALA A 62 11.96 11.34 6.46
CA ALA A 62 12.25 12.50 7.29
C ALA A 62 13.60 13.14 6.92
N GLY A 63 14.62 12.33 6.64
CA GLY A 63 15.92 12.81 6.15
C GLY A 63 15.81 13.55 4.82
N LEU A 64 15.07 12.98 3.86
CA LEU A 64 14.80 13.61 2.56
C LEU A 64 14.03 14.93 2.72
N ALA A 65 12.99 14.96 3.55
CA ALA A 65 12.21 16.17 3.81
C ALA A 65 13.07 17.28 4.45
N GLN A 66 13.94 16.92 5.40
CA GLN A 66 14.89 17.87 5.99
C GLN A 66 15.93 18.36 4.99
N GLY A 67 16.42 17.48 4.11
CA GLY A 67 17.37 17.84 3.04
C GLY A 67 16.77 18.83 2.04
N LEU A 68 15.51 18.61 1.63
CA LEU A 68 14.76 19.55 0.79
C LEU A 68 14.56 20.89 1.49
N TRP A 69 14.23 20.89 2.79
CA TRP A 69 14.01 22.11 3.57
C TRP A 69 15.29 22.93 3.76
N ARG A 70 16.44 22.27 3.94
CA ARG A 70 17.71 22.94 4.18
C ARG A 70 18.34 23.56 2.93
N GLY A 71 17.88 23.19 1.73
CA GLY A 71 18.40 23.68 0.46
C GLY A 71 19.86 23.27 0.27
N ASN A 72 20.13 22.28 -0.58
CA ASN A 72 21.47 21.74 -0.75
C ASN A 72 22.46 22.84 -1.24
N PRO A 73 23.46 23.25 -0.42
CA PRO A 73 24.46 24.24 -0.85
C PRO A 73 25.38 23.71 -1.96
N GLU A 74 25.49 22.38 -2.10
CA GLU A 74 26.39 21.70 -3.06
C GLU A 74 25.79 21.57 -4.47
N ALA A 75 24.54 21.98 -4.69
CA ALA A 75 23.94 22.02 -6.02
C ALA A 75 24.29 23.30 -6.82
N ARG A 76 25.32 24.04 -6.40
CA ARG A 76 25.86 25.23 -7.08
C ARG A 76 27.25 24.98 -7.63
#